data_AF-A0A944LCX5-F1
#
_entry.id   AF-A0A944LCX5-F1
#
_cell.length_a   1.000
_cell.length_b   1.000
_cell.length_c   1.000
_cell.angle_alpha   90.00
_cell.angle_beta   90.00
_cell.angle_gamma   90.00
#
_symmetry.space_group_name_H-M   'P 1'
#
loop_
_entity.id
_entity.type
_entity.pdbx_description
1 polymer ?
#
loop_
_entity_poly.entity_id
_entity_poly.type
_entity_poly.pdbx_seq_one_letter_code
_entity_poly.pdbx_strand_id
1 'polypeptide(L)'
;MSSSGSGSSDGDSSLECLHAAPGQGHAMITESGQGTPPVLDLRILADLEEDFDSPSVARSFAQDYIGLWKQRLDRLTFAVNSDDREAALDAGLSLKNSSAMVGAVRLSVLAVKLLQIIQCGDMRSARSLLPAVAEEGAETIRAIQHDYLRGDR
;
A
#
# COMPACT_ATOMS: atom_id res chain seq x y z
N MET A 1 -19.85 30.35 -53.39
CA MET A 1 -18.68 30.80 -52.62
C MET A 1 -19.18 31.06 -51.20
N SER A 2 -19.45 30.03 -50.40
CA SER A 2 -18.51 29.19 -49.64
C SER A 2 -17.65 30.02 -48.68
N SER A 3 -17.95 29.86 -47.38
CA SER A 3 -17.12 30.02 -46.16
C SER A 3 -18.12 30.09 -44.99
N SER A 4 -18.51 29.02 -44.29
CA SER A 4 -17.74 28.05 -43.51
C SER A 4 -16.72 28.73 -42.59
N GLY A 5 -17.12 28.91 -41.32
CA GLY A 5 -16.28 29.35 -40.21
C GLY A 5 -16.68 28.61 -38.95
N SER A 6 -16.11 27.42 -38.81
CA SER A 6 -16.17 26.54 -37.64
C SER A 6 -15.34 27.10 -36.49
N GLY A 7 -15.72 26.79 -35.25
CA GLY A 7 -14.76 26.75 -34.13
C GLY A 7 -15.32 27.23 -32.80
N SER A 8 -15.78 26.29 -31.98
CA SER A 8 -15.54 26.26 -30.53
C SER A 8 -15.89 24.85 -30.05
N SER A 9 -14.86 24.03 -29.95
CA SER A 9 -14.89 22.73 -29.29
C SER A 9 -14.46 22.95 -27.84
N ASP A 10 -15.44 23.07 -26.94
CA ASP A 10 -15.19 22.95 -25.51
C ASP A 10 -15.12 21.47 -25.17
N GLY A 11 -13.98 21.07 -24.59
CA GLY A 11 -13.70 19.72 -24.17
C GLY A 11 -14.53 19.35 -22.96
N ASP A 12 -15.34 18.30 -23.10
CA ASP A 12 -15.88 17.58 -21.96
C ASP A 12 -14.91 16.44 -21.61
N SER A 13 -14.13 16.70 -20.56
CA SER A 13 -13.38 15.67 -19.85
C SER A 13 -14.34 14.92 -18.93
N SER A 14 -14.92 13.84 -19.44
CA SER A 14 -15.60 12.85 -18.60
C SER A 14 -14.85 11.52 -18.72
N LEU A 15 -13.67 11.49 -18.08
CA LEU A 15 -13.02 10.23 -17.73
C LEU A 15 -13.75 9.70 -16.50
N GLU A 16 -14.83 8.96 -16.72
CA GLU A 16 -15.55 8.29 -15.65
C GLU A 16 -14.60 7.28 -14.97
N CYS A 17 -14.22 7.61 -13.75
CA CYS A 17 -13.55 6.73 -12.82
C CYS A 17 -14.46 5.52 -12.54
N LEU A 18 -14.15 4.39 -13.17
CA LEU A 18 -14.64 3.06 -12.82
C LEU A 18 -14.30 2.76 -11.35
N HIS A 19 -15.19 3.15 -10.43
CA HIS A 19 -15.20 2.61 -9.08
C HIS A 19 -15.85 1.23 -9.12
N ALA A 20 -15.02 0.21 -9.36
CA ALA A 20 -15.37 -1.16 -9.00
C ALA A 20 -15.45 -1.24 -7.47
N ALA A 21 -16.64 -1.49 -6.95
CA ALA A 21 -16.86 -1.80 -5.54
C ALA A 21 -16.24 -3.17 -5.24
N PRO A 22 -15.41 -3.32 -4.19
CA PRO A 22 -14.97 -4.65 -3.78
C PRO A 22 -16.14 -5.39 -3.12
N GLY A 23 -16.40 -6.58 -3.65
CA GLY A 23 -17.39 -7.52 -3.15
C GLY A 23 -17.09 -7.92 -1.70
N GLN A 24 -18.15 -7.92 -0.89
CA GLN A 24 -18.15 -8.51 0.44
C GLN A 24 -18.15 -10.03 0.32
N GLY A 25 -16.96 -10.61 0.20
CA GLY A 25 -16.69 -12.04 0.40
C GLY A 25 -16.27 -12.27 1.85
N HIS A 26 -17.05 -13.07 2.58
CA HIS A 26 -16.81 -13.41 3.98
C HIS A 26 -15.50 -14.19 4.15
N ALA A 27 -14.46 -13.55 4.69
CA ALA A 27 -13.31 -14.26 5.24
C ALA A 27 -13.74 -14.93 6.55
N MET A 28 -14.06 -16.21 6.45
CA MET A 28 -14.19 -17.13 7.57
C MET A 28 -12.89 -17.11 8.38
N ILE A 29 -12.96 -16.56 9.58
CA ILE A 29 -11.85 -16.45 10.52
C ILE A 29 -11.55 -17.87 11.03
N THR A 30 -10.58 -18.56 10.42
CA THR A 30 -10.08 -19.83 10.93
C THR A 30 -8.93 -19.57 11.91
N GLU A 31 -9.23 -19.89 13.16
CA GLU A 31 -8.39 -20.44 14.21
C GLU A 31 -7.11 -19.72 14.66
N SER A 32 -7.12 -19.44 15.96
CA SER A 32 -6.09 -18.82 16.75
C SER A 32 -4.82 -19.67 16.84
N GLY A 33 -3.82 -19.33 16.04
CA GLY A 33 -2.43 -19.54 16.42
C GLY A 33 -1.96 -18.33 17.24
N GLN A 34 -1.62 -18.51 18.52
CA GLN A 34 -0.77 -17.55 19.24
C GLN A 34 0.66 -17.65 18.65
N GLY A 35 0.83 -17.12 17.44
CA GLY A 35 2.09 -17.05 16.72
C GLY A 35 2.27 -15.64 16.17
N THR A 36 3.52 -15.20 16.03
CA THR A 36 3.83 -13.95 15.32
C THR A 36 3.23 -14.05 13.91
N PRO A 37 2.45 -13.05 13.47
CA PRO A 37 1.85 -13.09 12.13
C PRO A 37 2.94 -13.20 11.06
N PRO A 38 2.64 -13.83 9.90
CA PRO A 38 3.60 -13.91 8.81
C PRO A 38 4.00 -12.51 8.33
N VAL A 39 5.19 -12.39 7.75
CA VAL A 39 5.62 -11.13 7.10
C VAL A 39 4.71 -10.81 5.92
N LEU A 40 4.43 -11.83 5.12
CA LEU A 40 3.71 -11.76 3.86
C LEU A 40 2.58 -12.79 3.83
N ASP A 41 1.37 -12.36 3.50
CA ASP A 41 0.24 -13.22 3.18
C ASP A 41 0.11 -13.34 1.66
N LEU A 42 0.65 -14.44 1.12
CA LEU A 42 0.67 -14.69 -0.33
C LEU A 42 -0.73 -14.86 -0.92
N ARG A 43 -1.75 -15.16 -0.10
CA ARG A 43 -3.14 -15.29 -0.58
C ARG A 43 -3.65 -13.99 -1.17
N ILE A 44 -3.27 -12.84 -0.61
CA ILE A 44 -3.69 -11.54 -1.14
C ILE A 44 -3.18 -11.33 -2.58
N LEU A 45 -1.94 -11.73 -2.86
CA LEU A 45 -1.39 -11.63 -4.20
C LEU A 45 -2.03 -12.65 -5.13
N ALA A 46 -2.27 -13.89 -4.68
CA ALA A 46 -2.96 -14.92 -5.46
C ALA A 46 -4.40 -14.53 -5.81
N ASP A 47 -5.17 -14.02 -4.85
CA ASP A 47 -6.53 -13.52 -5.06
C ASP A 47 -6.53 -12.38 -6.10
N LEU A 48 -5.52 -11.51 -6.06
CA LEU A 48 -5.36 -10.43 -7.04
C LEU A 48 -4.98 -10.94 -8.44
N GLU A 49 -4.25 -12.06 -8.55
CA GLU A 49 -4.00 -12.72 -9.85
C GLU A 49 -5.29 -13.32 -10.41
N GLU A 50 -6.12 -13.94 -9.55
CA GLU A 50 -7.41 -14.54 -9.91
C GLU A 50 -8.45 -13.49 -10.34
N ASP A 51 -8.60 -12.41 -9.56
CA ASP A 51 -9.55 -11.32 -9.83
C ASP A 51 -9.34 -10.66 -11.20
N PHE A 52 -8.09 -10.67 -11.70
CA PHE A 52 -7.71 -10.06 -12.97
C PHE A 52 -7.39 -11.08 -14.08
N ASP A 53 -7.55 -12.40 -13.82
CA ASP A 53 -7.16 -13.50 -14.71
C ASP A 53 -5.75 -13.30 -15.30
N SER A 54 -4.84 -12.75 -14.50
CA SER A 54 -3.54 -12.28 -14.98
C SER A 54 -2.50 -12.15 -13.85
N PRO A 55 -1.48 -13.04 -13.84
CA PRO A 55 -0.37 -12.96 -12.89
C PRO A 55 0.42 -11.65 -12.98
N SER A 56 0.39 -11.01 -14.15
CA SER A 56 1.13 -9.78 -14.42
C SER A 56 0.68 -8.60 -13.57
N VAL A 57 -0.59 -8.54 -13.17
CA VAL A 57 -1.15 -7.44 -12.38
C VAL A 57 -0.57 -7.45 -10.97
N ALA A 58 -0.70 -8.55 -10.25
CA ALA A 58 -0.18 -8.67 -8.89
C ALA A 58 1.36 -8.59 -8.83
N ARG A 59 2.06 -9.10 -9.85
CA ARG A 59 3.51 -8.92 -9.98
C ARG A 59 3.93 -7.47 -10.19
N SER A 60 3.18 -6.72 -11.00
CA SER A 60 3.43 -5.29 -11.18
C SER A 60 3.25 -4.54 -9.86
N PHE A 61 2.19 -4.83 -9.10
CA PHE A 61 2.01 -4.26 -7.76
C PHE A 61 3.16 -4.59 -6.81
N ALA A 62 3.62 -5.85 -6.79
CA ALA A 62 4.75 -6.27 -5.97
C ALA A 62 6.05 -5.54 -6.35
N GLN A 63 6.31 -5.37 -7.64
CA GLN A 63 7.48 -4.63 -8.16
C GLN A 63 7.40 -3.14 -7.84
N ASP A 64 6.24 -2.52 -8.06
CA ASP A 64 5.99 -1.11 -7.73
C ASP A 64 6.12 -0.84 -6.24
N TYR A 65 5.65 -1.77 -5.41
CA TYR A 65 5.82 -1.69 -3.97
C TYR A 65 7.29 -1.64 -3.58
N ILE A 66 8.12 -2.55 -4.10
CA ILE A 66 9.57 -2.57 -3.87
C ILE A 66 10.22 -1.27 -4.38
N GLY A 67 9.90 -0.84 -5.60
CA GLY A 67 10.48 0.35 -6.22
C GLY A 67 10.20 1.64 -5.46
N LEU A 68 9.00 1.75 -4.87
CA LEU A 68 8.56 2.94 -4.14
C LEU A 68 8.86 2.89 -2.64
N TRP A 69 9.30 1.76 -2.09
CA TRP A 69 9.50 1.58 -0.65
C TRP A 69 10.39 2.66 -0.03
N LYS A 70 11.59 2.88 -0.59
CA LYS A 70 12.55 3.82 -0.03
C LYS A 70 11.96 5.24 0.04
N GLN A 71 11.29 5.68 -1.02
CA GLN A 71 10.66 6.99 -1.06
C GLN A 71 9.55 7.12 0.00
N ARG A 72 8.73 6.09 0.19
CA ARG A 72 7.68 6.08 1.22
C ARG A 72 8.26 6.17 2.63
N LEU A 73 9.32 5.41 2.90
CA LEU A 73 10.00 5.42 4.20
C LEU A 73 10.66 6.78 4.46
N ASP A 74 11.33 7.37 3.47
CA ASP A 74 11.96 8.68 3.58
C ASP A 74 10.91 9.77 3.88
N ARG A 75 9.78 9.77 3.14
CA ARG A 75 8.68 10.72 3.33
C ARG A 75 8.08 10.61 4.73
N LEU A 76 7.80 9.40 5.19
CA LEU A 76 7.27 9.15 6.53
C LEU A 76 8.25 9.62 7.61
N THR A 77 9.52 9.23 7.48
CA THR A 77 10.59 9.60 8.42
C THR A 77 10.75 11.10 8.51
N PHE A 78 10.75 11.80 7.37
CA PHE A 78 10.85 13.26 7.32
C PHE A 78 9.67 13.94 8.02
N ALA A 79 8.43 13.52 7.72
CA ALA A 79 7.23 14.12 8.30
C ALA A 79 7.19 13.93 9.83
N VAL A 80 7.48 12.71 10.31
CA VAL A 80 7.51 12.42 11.76
C VAL A 80 8.65 13.18 12.46
N ASN A 81 9.84 13.27 11.85
CA ASN A 81 10.96 14.00 12.43
C ASN A 81 10.75 15.51 12.48
N SER A 82 9.99 16.06 11.54
CA SER A 82 9.68 17.50 11.45
C SER A 82 8.47 17.91 12.31
N ASP A 83 7.89 16.99 13.08
CA ASP A 83 6.65 17.20 13.85
C ASP A 83 5.45 17.63 12.97
N ASP A 84 5.49 17.31 11.68
CA ASP A 84 4.40 17.57 10.75
C ASP A 84 3.36 16.44 10.84
N ARG A 85 2.39 16.62 11.74
CA ARG A 85 1.35 15.62 12.01
C ARG A 85 0.52 15.29 10.77
N GLU A 86 0.17 16.29 9.96
CA GLU A 86 -0.70 16.09 8.79
C GLU A 86 0.03 15.27 7.72
N ALA A 87 1.26 15.67 7.39
CA ALA A 87 2.08 14.93 6.45
C ALA A 87 2.42 13.52 6.95
N ALA A 88 2.59 13.34 8.27
CA ALA A 88 2.87 12.04 8.87
C ALA A 88 1.66 11.09 8.79
N LEU A 89 0.44 11.60 8.98
CA LEU A 89 -0.78 10.83 8.79
C LEU A 89 -0.98 10.43 7.33
N ASP A 90 -0.79 11.35 6.39
CA ASP A 90 -0.89 11.06 4.96
C ASP A 90 0.13 9.98 4.53
N ALA A 91 1.39 10.16 4.92
CA ALA A 91 2.44 9.18 4.63
C ALA A 91 2.16 7.81 5.30
N GLY A 92 1.67 7.80 6.54
CA GLY A 92 1.31 6.58 7.25
C GLY A 92 0.11 5.84 6.62
N LEU A 93 -0.90 6.56 6.14
CA LEU A 93 -2.06 5.98 5.44
C LEU A 93 -1.64 5.39 4.09
N SER A 94 -0.81 6.11 3.33
CA SER A 94 -0.23 5.61 2.08
C SER A 94 0.57 4.33 2.31
N LEU A 95 1.41 4.30 3.34
CA LEU A 95 2.16 3.11 3.75
C LEU A 95 1.23 1.95 4.10
N LYS A 96 0.22 2.17 4.94
CA LYS A 96 -0.75 1.14 5.34
C LYS A 96 -1.45 0.54 4.11
N ASN A 97 -2.01 1.37 3.25
CA ASN A 97 -2.80 0.92 2.11
C ASN A 97 -1.93 0.14 1.12
N SER A 98 -0.74 0.66 0.79
CA SER A 98 0.19 -0.04 -0.10
C SER A 98 0.71 -1.35 0.48
N SER A 99 0.93 -1.43 1.80
CA SER A 99 1.35 -2.65 2.47
C SER A 99 0.25 -3.72 2.49
N ALA A 100 -1.01 -3.32 2.68
CA ALA A 100 -2.13 -4.24 2.66
C ALA A 100 -2.34 -4.89 1.28
N MET A 101 -2.18 -4.13 0.19
CA MET A 101 -2.35 -4.64 -1.19
C MET A 101 -1.34 -5.73 -1.58
N VAL A 102 -0.15 -5.73 -0.96
CA VAL A 102 0.86 -6.79 -1.20
C VAL A 102 0.83 -7.86 -0.12
N GLY A 103 -0.11 -7.83 0.82
CA GLY A 103 -0.19 -8.81 1.92
C GLY A 103 0.86 -8.63 3.01
N ALA A 104 1.47 -7.45 3.16
CA ALA A 104 2.49 -7.20 4.19
C ALA A 104 1.85 -7.04 5.59
N VAL A 105 1.55 -8.16 6.25
CA VAL A 105 0.71 -8.20 7.47
C VAL A 105 1.38 -7.46 8.63
N ARG A 106 2.62 -7.82 8.98
CA ARG A 106 3.36 -7.22 10.11
C ARG A 106 3.52 -5.71 9.95
N LEU A 107 3.90 -5.28 8.75
CA LEU A 107 4.08 -3.86 8.45
C LEU A 107 2.75 -3.09 8.48
N SER A 108 1.66 -3.69 7.99
CA SER A 108 0.33 -3.09 8.06
C SER A 108 -0.12 -2.87 9.51
N VAL A 109 0.16 -3.83 10.41
CA VAL A 109 -0.10 -3.68 11.84
C VAL A 109 0.74 -2.55 12.46
N LEU A 110 2.03 -2.47 12.14
CA LEU A 110 2.88 -1.37 12.60
C LEU A 110 2.39 -0.01 12.08
N ALA A 111 1.97 0.08 10.81
CA ALA A 111 1.45 1.31 10.24
C ALA A 111 0.16 1.78 10.95
N VAL A 112 -0.74 0.86 11.31
CA VAL A 112 -1.93 1.18 12.12
C VAL A 112 -1.54 1.72 13.49
N LYS A 113 -0.59 1.07 14.18
CA LYS A 113 -0.09 1.53 15.48
C LYS A 113 0.55 2.93 15.37
N LEU A 114 1.36 3.16 14.34
CA LEU A 114 1.97 4.45 14.09
C LEU A 114 0.92 5.55 13.89
N LEU A 115 -0.11 5.28 13.06
CA LEU A 115 -1.21 6.21 12.81
C LEU A 115 -1.97 6.58 14.09
N GLN A 116 -2.21 5.62 14.98
CA GLN A 116 -2.87 5.87 16.27
C GLN A 116 -2.02 6.80 17.15
N ILE A 117 -0.71 6.54 17.25
CA ILE A 117 0.22 7.35 18.03
C ILE A 117 0.27 8.80 17.50
N ILE A 118 0.36 8.97 16.17
CA ILE A 118 0.36 10.29 15.52
C ILE A 118 -0.97 11.01 15.76
N GLN A 119 -2.11 10.31 15.69
CA GLN A 119 -3.44 10.88 15.98
C GLN A 119 -3.55 11.38 17.43
N CYS A 120 -2.94 10.68 18.39
CA CYS A 120 -2.86 11.13 19.78
C CYS A 120 -1.90 12.32 20.00
N GLY A 121 -1.16 12.74 18.96
CA GLY A 121 -0.17 13.82 19.03
C GLY A 121 1.16 13.41 19.66
N ASP A 122 1.38 12.13 19.94
CA ASP A 122 2.64 11.64 20.53
C ASP A 122 3.70 11.38 19.45
N MET A 123 4.22 12.46 18.90
CA MET A 123 5.23 12.42 17.83
C MET A 123 6.59 11.88 18.31
N ARG A 124 6.84 11.85 19.62
CA ARG A 124 8.04 11.24 20.20
C ARG A 124 7.96 9.72 20.09
N SER A 125 6.84 9.14 20.49
CA SER A 125 6.60 7.69 20.33
C SER A 125 6.46 7.28 18.87
N ALA A 126 5.96 8.16 18.00
CA ALA A 126 5.96 7.90 16.56
C ALA A 126 7.40 7.78 16.03
N ARG A 127 8.29 8.68 16.43
CA ARG A 127 9.73 8.66 16.08
C ARG A 127 10.43 7.38 16.54
N SER A 128 10.14 6.91 17.75
CA SER A 128 10.76 5.69 18.28
C SER A 128 10.29 4.42 17.56
N LEU A 129 9.16 4.47 16.83
CA LEU A 129 8.64 3.35 16.05
C LEU A 129 9.22 3.28 14.62
N LEU A 130 9.81 4.36 14.10
CA LEU A 130 10.36 4.41 12.74
C LEU A 130 11.40 3.31 12.44
N PRO A 131 12.34 2.96 13.33
CA PRO A 131 13.28 1.87 13.08
C PRO A 131 12.58 0.51 12.87
N ALA A 132 11.53 0.23 13.65
CA ALA A 132 10.76 -1.00 13.49
C ALA A 132 10.00 -1.02 12.15
N VAL A 133 9.44 0.12 11.73
CA VAL A 133 8.81 0.25 10.41
C VAL A 133 9.81 -0.02 9.28
N ALA A 134 11.03 0.52 9.41
CA ALA A 134 12.10 0.31 8.44
C ALA A 134 12.52 -1.17 8.35
N GLU A 135 12.66 -1.83 9.50
CA GLU A 135 13.03 -3.25 9.60
C GLU A 135 11.95 -4.16 9.00
N GLU A 136 10.69 -3.96 9.39
CA GLU A 136 9.56 -4.76 8.87
C GLU A 136 9.37 -4.57 7.37
N GLY A 137 9.57 -3.36 6.84
CA GLY A 137 9.49 -3.13 5.40
C GLY A 137 10.67 -3.72 4.62
N ALA A 138 11.87 -3.72 5.19
CA ALA A 138 13.00 -4.44 4.59
C ALA A 138 12.72 -5.95 4.54
N GLU A 139 12.13 -6.52 5.61
CA GLU A 139 11.75 -7.92 5.65
C GLU A 139 10.63 -8.25 4.67
N THR A 140 9.64 -7.37 4.55
CA THR A 140 8.57 -7.47 3.56
C THR A 140 9.13 -7.52 2.13
N ILE A 141 10.09 -6.64 1.78
CA ILE A 141 10.73 -6.66 0.46
C ILE A 141 11.43 -7.99 0.22
N ARG A 142 12.16 -8.51 1.20
CA ARG A 142 12.86 -9.81 1.06
C ARG A 142 11.86 -10.93 0.82
N ALA A 143 10.77 -10.97 1.59
CA ALA A 143 9.71 -11.97 1.43
C ALA A 143 9.07 -11.87 0.04
N ILE A 144 8.72 -10.68 -0.45
CA ILE A 144 8.18 -10.50 -1.80
C ILE A 144 9.17 -11.01 -2.86
N GLN A 145 10.45 -10.66 -2.74
CA GLN A 145 11.47 -11.08 -3.70
C GLN A 145 11.71 -12.60 -3.69
N HIS A 146 11.69 -13.22 -2.51
CA HIS A 146 12.05 -14.62 -2.35
C HIS A 146 10.87 -15.57 -2.53
N ASP A 147 9.74 -15.25 -1.92
CA ASP A 147 8.60 -16.16 -1.80
C ASP A 147 7.57 -15.96 -2.91
N TYR A 148 7.51 -14.76 -3.50
CA TYR A 148 6.57 -14.45 -4.57
C TYR A 148 7.25 -14.32 -5.95
N LEU A 149 8.20 -13.39 -6.11
CA LEU A 149 8.78 -13.10 -7.43
C LEU A 149 9.78 -14.14 -7.94
N ARG A 150 10.40 -14.93 -7.06
CA ARG A 150 11.32 -16.03 -7.44
C ARG A 150 10.63 -17.37 -7.65
N GLY A 151 9.43 -17.56 -7.11
CA GLY A 151 8.68 -18.81 -7.16
C GLY A 151 8.14 -19.18 -8.54
N ASP A 152 8.12 -18.23 -9.48
CA ASP A 152 7.64 -18.38 -10.86
C ASP A 152 8.69 -18.99 -11.83
N ARG A 153 9.51 -19.88 -11.25
CA ARG A 153 10.51 -20.81 -11.78
C ARG A 153 10.10 -21.72 -12.93
#